data_AF-A0AAD6FN37-F1
#
_entry.id   AF-A0AAD6FN37-F1
#
_cell.length_a   1.000
_cell.length_b   1.000
_cell.length_c   1.000
_cell.angle_alpha   90.00
_cell.angle_beta   90.00
_cell.angle_gamma   90.00
#
_symmetry.space_group_name_H-M   'P 1'
#
loop_
_entity.id
_entity.type
_entity.pdbx_description
1 polymer ?
#
loop_
_entity_poly.entity_id
_entity_poly.type
_entity_poly.pdbx_seq_one_letter_code
_entity_poly.pdbx_strand_id
1 'polypeptide(L)'
;MEIHADFLGFYNAPDSTGETRFKCITDVFLRQNIPIERLKGYCFDGASNMSGQFSGVQARLKEVCSDSLFVNCANHSLDLVLQEVGREVSLVAETLNFVQGIATVIRESSKRKELYVSMFGCDDVVNILTICPTR
;
A
#
# COMPACT_ATOMS: atom_id res chain seq x y z
N MET A 1 28.18 8.80 9.09
CA MET A 1 27.63 7.76 8.21
C MET A 1 26.68 8.49 7.28
N GLU A 2 26.97 8.48 5.99
CA GLU A 2 26.09 9.09 4.98
C GLU A 2 25.02 8.06 4.60
N ILE A 3 23.77 8.50 4.49
CA ILE A 3 22.64 7.62 4.16
C ILE A 3 22.41 7.70 2.66
N HIS A 4 22.40 6.54 2.00
CA HIS A 4 22.10 6.42 0.58
C HIS A 4 20.76 5.70 0.39
N ALA A 5 19.94 6.18 -0.54
CA ALA A 5 18.66 5.59 -0.87
C ALA A 5 18.57 5.37 -2.38
N ASP A 6 18.53 4.10 -2.77
CA ASP A 6 18.45 3.67 -4.17
C ASP A 6 17.10 3.05 -4.49
N PHE A 7 16.52 3.44 -5.63
CA PHE A 7 15.37 2.74 -6.19
C PHE A 7 15.84 1.56 -7.05
N LEU A 8 15.45 0.34 -6.68
CA LEU A 8 15.87 -0.87 -7.38
C LEU A 8 15.00 -1.17 -8.63
N GLY A 9 13.73 -0.77 -8.62
CA GLY A 9 12.83 -0.98 -9.75
C GLY A 9 11.42 -1.43 -9.35
N PHE A 10 10.58 -1.59 -10.39
CA PHE A 10 9.29 -2.26 -10.30
C PHE A 10 9.41 -3.68 -10.84
N TYR A 11 8.81 -4.64 -10.14
CA TYR A 11 8.85 -6.05 -10.49
C TYR A 11 7.44 -6.60 -10.54
N ASN A 12 7.06 -7.15 -11.69
CA ASN A 12 5.76 -7.78 -11.86
C ASN A 12 5.79 -9.18 -11.25
N ALA A 13 4.96 -9.38 -10.23
CA ALA A 13 4.72 -10.70 -9.66
C ALA A 13 3.51 -11.36 -10.38
N PRO A 14 3.56 -12.67 -10.68
CA PRO A 14 2.45 -13.38 -11.32
C PRO A 14 1.21 -13.50 -10.43
N ASP A 15 1.38 -13.36 -9.11
CA ASP A 15 0.30 -13.37 -8.13
C ASP A 15 0.64 -12.48 -6.92
N SER A 16 -0.31 -12.34 -6.01
CA SER A 16 -0.18 -11.49 -4.81
C SER A 16 0.22 -12.24 -3.54
N THR A 17 0.61 -13.51 -3.62
CA THR A 17 0.93 -14.33 -2.44
C THR A 17 2.23 -13.89 -1.77
N GLY A 18 2.35 -14.14 -0.47
CA GLY A 18 3.58 -13.84 0.27
C GLY A 18 4.79 -14.64 -0.22
N GLU A 19 4.58 -15.85 -0.73
CA GLU A 19 5.66 -16.68 -1.29
C GLU A 19 6.22 -16.08 -2.58
N THR A 20 5.35 -15.75 -3.54
CA THR A 20 5.77 -15.16 -4.81
C THR A 20 6.49 -13.83 -4.58
N ARG A 21 5.98 -12.97 -3.69
CA ARG A 21 6.62 -11.70 -3.35
C ARG A 21 7.98 -11.89 -2.68
N PHE A 22 8.11 -12.87 -1.77
CA PHE A 22 9.39 -13.21 -1.16
C PHE A 22 10.40 -13.65 -2.22
N LYS A 23 10.01 -14.53 -3.15
CA LYS A 23 10.88 -14.95 -4.27
C LYS A 23 11.30 -13.79 -5.17
N CYS A 24 10.40 -12.86 -5.46
CA CYS A 24 10.74 -11.65 -6.20
C CYS A 24 11.79 -10.82 -5.46
N ILE A 25 11.62 -10.61 -4.15
CA ILE A 25 12.59 -9.84 -3.35
C ILE A 25 13.96 -10.53 -3.35
N THR A 26 14.02 -11.84 -3.07
CA THR A 26 15.30 -12.56 -3.02
C THR A 26 16.01 -12.58 -4.38
N ASP A 27 15.26 -12.73 -5.47
CA ASP A 27 15.78 -12.63 -6.84
C ASP A 27 16.36 -11.23 -7.14
N VAL A 28 15.75 -10.16 -6.64
CA VAL A 28 16.29 -8.80 -6.79
C VAL A 28 17.61 -8.64 -6.04
N PHE A 29 17.69 -9.10 -4.80
CA PHE A 29 18.95 -9.10 -4.03
C PHE A 29 20.05 -9.86 -4.78
N LEU A 30 19.70 -11.02 -5.35
CA LEU A 30 20.62 -11.87 -6.10
C LEU A 30 21.11 -11.20 -7.39
N ARG A 31 20.21 -10.57 -8.17
CA ARG A 31 20.56 -9.81 -9.38
C ARG A 31 21.41 -8.58 -9.10
N GLN A 32 21.25 -7.96 -7.94
CA GLN A 32 22.07 -6.82 -7.50
C GLN A 32 23.38 -7.24 -6.83
N ASN A 33 23.67 -8.55 -6.72
CA ASN A 33 24.80 -9.09 -5.97
C ASN A 33 24.86 -8.58 -4.51
N ILE A 34 23.70 -8.40 -3.89
CA ILE A 34 23.56 -8.01 -2.48
C ILE A 34 23.25 -9.27 -1.68
N PRO A 35 24.15 -9.72 -0.79
CA PRO A 35 23.87 -10.86 0.08
C PRO A 35 22.69 -10.55 0.99
N ILE A 36 21.67 -11.40 0.97
CA ILE A 36 20.42 -11.16 1.72
C ILE A 36 20.66 -11.16 3.23
N GLU A 37 21.68 -11.86 3.71
CA GLU A 37 22.10 -11.93 5.11
C GLU A 37 22.55 -10.56 5.66
N ARG A 38 22.86 -9.61 4.76
CA ARG A 38 23.16 -8.22 5.12
C ARG A 38 21.90 -7.38 5.36
N LEU A 39 20.71 -7.91 5.11
CA LEU A 39 19.45 -7.25 5.41
C LEU A 39 19.29 -7.06 6.91
N LYS A 40 19.35 -5.80 7.36
CA LYS A 40 19.19 -5.44 8.79
C LYS A 40 17.79 -4.99 9.15
N GLY A 41 16.98 -4.59 8.17
CA GLY A 41 15.57 -4.32 8.42
C GLY A 41 14.77 -4.15 7.15
N TYR A 42 13.47 -4.27 7.29
CA TYR A 42 12.50 -4.14 6.21
C TYR A 42 11.17 -3.61 6.74
N CYS A 43 10.42 -2.97 5.85
CA CYS A 43 9.16 -2.31 6.17
C CYS A 43 8.10 -2.62 5.11
N PHE A 44 6.91 -3.05 5.54
CA PHE A 44 5.79 -3.38 4.67
C PHE A 44 4.47 -2.85 5.24
N ASP A 45 3.41 -2.87 4.43
CA ASP A 45 2.04 -2.60 4.88
C ASP A 45 1.51 -3.75 5.77
N GLY A 46 0.34 -3.54 6.40
CA GLY A 46 -0.30 -4.54 7.25
C GLY A 46 -0.95 -5.71 6.51
N ALA A 47 -0.79 -5.84 5.18
CA ALA A 47 -1.46 -6.89 4.42
C ALA A 47 -0.91 -8.27 4.82
N SER A 48 -1.80 -9.26 4.93
CA SER A 48 -1.46 -10.63 5.36
C SER A 48 -0.35 -11.28 4.52
N ASN A 49 -0.32 -11.03 3.22
CA ASN A 49 0.73 -11.55 2.33
C ASN A 49 2.08 -10.86 2.54
N MET A 50 2.12 -9.65 3.10
CA MET A 50 3.37 -8.94 3.40
C MET A 50 3.80 -9.18 4.84
N SER A 51 2.97 -8.81 5.81
CA SER A 51 3.29 -8.77 7.24
C SER A 51 2.60 -9.87 8.04
N GLY A 52 2.08 -10.90 7.37
CA GLY A 52 1.49 -12.06 8.03
C GLY A 52 2.55 -12.88 8.78
N GLN A 53 2.22 -13.25 10.01
CA GLN A 53 3.12 -13.95 10.94
C GLN A 53 3.54 -15.37 10.51
N PHE A 54 2.75 -16.03 9.65
CA PHE A 54 3.01 -17.41 9.20
C PHE A 54 3.38 -17.49 7.72
N SER A 55 2.57 -16.85 6.88
CA SER A 55 2.66 -16.95 5.43
C SER A 55 2.92 -15.61 4.75
N GLY A 56 3.34 -14.59 5.49
CA GLY A 56 3.77 -13.32 4.92
C GLY A 56 5.20 -13.35 4.40
N VAL A 57 5.57 -12.32 3.65
CA VAL A 57 6.98 -12.03 3.31
C VAL A 57 7.81 -11.82 4.57
N GLN A 58 7.25 -11.12 5.56
CA GLN A 58 7.90 -10.82 6.84
C GLN A 58 8.34 -12.08 7.59
N ALA A 59 7.49 -13.11 7.65
CA ALA A 59 7.82 -14.39 8.27
C ALA A 59 8.97 -15.09 7.53
N ARG A 60 8.90 -15.16 6.20
CA ARG A 60 9.93 -15.79 5.36
C ARG A 60 11.28 -15.07 5.41
N LEU A 61 11.28 -13.74 5.38
CA LEU A 61 12.50 -12.95 5.55
C LEU A 61 13.12 -13.15 6.94
N LYS A 62 12.29 -13.35 7.98
CA LYS A 62 12.79 -13.62 9.33
C LYS A 62 13.47 -14.97 9.45
N GLU A 63 13.01 -15.98 8.70
CA GLU A 63 13.65 -17.30 8.64
C GLU A 63 15.04 -17.24 8.00
N VAL A 64 15.21 -16.45 6.94
CA VAL A 64 16.49 -16.31 6.23
C VAL A 64 17.43 -15.31 6.92
N CYS A 65 16.88 -14.29 7.58
CA CYS A 65 17.62 -13.22 8.23
C CYS A 65 17.09 -12.99 9.64
N SER A 66 17.45 -13.88 10.58
CA SER A 66 16.96 -13.83 11.96
C SER A 66 17.27 -12.51 12.69
N ASP A 67 18.35 -11.83 12.31
CA ASP A 67 18.81 -10.58 12.95
C ASP A 67 18.14 -9.32 12.38
N SER A 68 17.27 -9.48 11.38
CA SER A 68 16.59 -8.36 10.75
C SER A 68 15.44 -7.81 11.62
N LEU A 69 15.24 -6.49 11.55
CA LEU A 69 14.14 -5.78 12.19
C LEU A 69 13.00 -5.53 11.19
N PHE A 70 11.80 -5.97 11.56
CA PHE A 70 10.58 -5.62 10.85
C PHE A 70 9.94 -4.37 11.46
N VAL A 71 9.49 -3.45 10.61
CA VAL A 71 8.72 -2.25 11.00
C VAL A 71 7.47 -2.15 10.12
N ASN A 72 6.32 -1.80 10.71
CA ASN A 72 5.12 -1.51 9.93
C ASN A 72 5.26 -0.17 9.19
N CYS A 73 4.66 -0.07 8.01
CA CYS A 73 4.63 1.16 7.23
C CYS A 73 3.95 2.29 8.01
N ALA A 74 4.72 3.32 8.37
CA ALA A 74 4.23 4.48 9.12
C ALA A 74 3.10 5.21 8.40
N ASN A 75 3.17 5.33 7.06
CA ASN A 75 2.11 5.96 6.27
C ASN A 75 0.80 5.18 6.37
N HIS A 76 0.86 3.84 6.31
CA HIS A 76 -0.32 2.99 6.45
C HIS A 76 -0.87 3.03 7.88
N SER A 77 0.01 2.99 8.90
CA SER A 77 -0.42 3.14 10.29
C SER A 77 -1.08 4.49 10.56
N LEU A 78 -0.55 5.58 9.99
CA LEU A 78 -1.14 6.91 10.08
C LEU A 78 -2.50 6.95 9.40
N ASP A 79 -2.60 6.41 8.18
CA ASP A 79 -3.85 6.36 7.42
C ASP A 79 -4.95 5.61 8.18
N LEU A 80 -4.62 4.47 8.80
CA LEU A 80 -5.54 3.72 9.68
C LEU A 80 -6.02 4.55 10.88
N VAL A 81 -5.11 5.28 11.54
CA VAL A 81 -5.48 6.15 12.68
C VAL A 81 -6.40 7.28 12.22
N LEU A 82 -6.11 7.90 11.07
CA LEU A 82 -6.94 8.96 10.51
C LEU A 82 -8.32 8.44 10.12
N GLN A 83 -8.43 7.23 9.57
CA GLN A 83 -9.72 6.59 9.29
C GLN A 83 -10.54 6.40 10.55
N GLU A 84 -9.94 5.85 11.60
CA GLU A 84 -10.65 5.55 12.83
C GLU A 84 -11.14 6.84 13.50
N VAL A 85 -10.24 7.82 13.67
CA VAL A 85 -10.60 9.12 14.25
C VAL A 85 -11.62 9.86 13.37
N GLY A 86 -11.48 9.79 12.05
CA GLY A 86 -12.41 10.42 11.11
C GLY A 86 -13.83 9.85 11.17
N ARG A 87 -13.98 8.56 11.50
CA ARG A 87 -15.30 7.92 11.69
C ARG A 87 -15.97 8.35 12.99
N GLU A 88 -15.20 8.59 14.04
CA GLU A 88 -15.73 8.99 15.36
C GLU A 88 -16.18 10.47 15.41
N VAL A 89 -15.69 11.31 14.50
CA VAL A 89 -16.10 12.71 14.41
C VAL A 89 -17.22 12.86 13.38
N SER A 90 -18.47 13.03 13.83
CA SER A 90 -19.66 13.04 12.97
C SER A 90 -19.55 13.98 11.77
N LEU A 91 -19.07 15.22 11.97
CA LEU A 91 -18.87 16.19 10.88
C LEU A 91 -17.92 15.66 9.80
N VAL A 92 -16.81 15.04 10.23
CA VAL A 92 -15.80 14.48 9.32
C VAL A 92 -16.38 13.28 8.59
N ALA A 93 -17.00 12.34 9.33
CA ALA A 93 -17.62 11.15 8.76
C ALA A 93 -18.71 11.51 7.73
N GLU A 94 -19.62 12.43 8.05
CA GLU A 94 -20.68 12.90 7.15
C GLU A 94 -20.11 13.57 5.90
N THR A 95 -19.10 14.43 6.07
CA THR A 95 -18.44 15.10 4.94
C THR A 95 -17.77 14.08 4.02
N LEU A 96 -17.02 13.13 4.57
CA LEU A 96 -16.36 12.07 3.81
C LEU A 96 -17.40 11.19 3.08
N ASN A 97 -18.47 10.79 3.75
CA ASN A 97 -19.56 10.00 3.15
C ASN A 97 -20.25 10.75 2.02
N PHE A 98 -20.49 12.05 2.17
CA PHE A 98 -21.09 12.89 1.14
C PHE A 98 -20.20 12.97 -0.11
N VAL A 99 -18.90 13.24 0.08
CA VAL A 99 -17.90 13.29 -1.00
C VAL A 99 -17.81 11.92 -1.71
N GLN A 100 -17.77 10.82 -0.95
CA GLN A 100 -17.78 9.47 -1.51
C GLN A 100 -19.04 9.19 -2.31
N GLY A 101 -20.21 9.65 -1.83
CA GLY A 101 -21.49 9.53 -2.54
C GLY A 101 -21.48 10.23 -3.89
N ILE A 102 -20.94 11.45 -3.97
CA ILE A 102 -20.78 12.17 -5.25
C ILE A 102 -19.89 11.39 -6.20
N ALA A 103 -18.73 10.91 -5.72
CA ALA A 103 -17.79 10.13 -6.53
C ALA A 103 -18.45 8.88 -7.11
N THR A 104 -19.21 8.16 -6.29
CA THR A 104 -19.96 6.96 -6.69
C THR A 104 -21.00 7.29 -7.76
N VAL A 105 -21.80 8.33 -7.56
CA VAL A 105 -22.81 8.77 -8.55
C VAL A 105 -22.15 9.05 -9.91
N ILE A 106 -21.03 9.78 -9.93
CA ILE A 106 -20.33 10.09 -11.19
C ILE A 106 -19.80 8.80 -11.85
N ARG A 107 -19.14 7.93 -11.08
CA ARG A 107 -18.51 6.70 -11.57
C ARG A 107 -19.49 5.66 -12.09
N GLU A 108 -20.66 5.53 -11.48
CA GLU A 108 -21.65 4.51 -11.84
C GLU A 108 -22.34 4.76 -13.20
N SER A 109 -22.06 5.88 -13.87
CA SER A 109 -22.58 6.16 -15.21
C SER A 109 -21.50 6.68 -16.13
N SER A 110 -21.24 5.95 -17.22
CA SER A 110 -20.31 6.38 -18.27
C SER A 110 -20.67 7.76 -18.81
N LYS A 111 -21.96 8.08 -18.94
CA LYS A 111 -22.43 9.42 -19.36
C LYS A 111 -22.05 10.51 -18.36
N ARG A 112 -22.27 10.28 -17.06
CA ARG A 112 -21.91 11.25 -16.02
C ARG A 112 -20.39 11.41 -15.89
N LYS A 113 -19.66 10.31 -16.07
CA LYS A 113 -18.20 10.31 -16.14
C LYS A 113 -17.69 11.15 -17.32
N GLU A 114 -18.21 10.94 -18.53
CA GLU A 114 -17.86 11.74 -19.72
C GLU A 114 -18.19 13.22 -19.54
N LEU A 115 -19.36 13.54 -18.97
CA LEU A 115 -19.73 14.92 -18.63
C LEU A 115 -18.77 15.54 -17.61
N TYR A 116 -18.37 14.80 -16.59
CA TYR A 116 -17.40 15.27 -15.61
C TYR A 116 -16.05 15.58 -16.28
N VAL A 117 -15.54 14.66 -17.09
CA VAL A 117 -14.27 14.85 -17.81
C VAL A 117 -14.35 16.04 -18.77
N SER A 118 -15.48 16.26 -19.45
CA SER A 118 -15.63 17.41 -20.35
C SER A 118 -15.68 18.75 -19.62
N MET A 119 -16.21 18.77 -18.39
CA MET A 119 -16.28 19.98 -17.56
C MET A 119 -14.95 20.32 -16.88
N PHE A 120 -14.21 19.31 -16.41
CA PHE A 120 -13.05 19.50 -15.53
C PHE A 120 -11.71 19.09 -16.15
N GLY A 121 -11.72 18.44 -17.32
CA GLY A 121 -10.51 18.08 -18.07
C GLY A 121 -9.68 16.94 -17.45
N CYS A 122 -10.17 16.27 -16.41
CA CYS A 122 -9.49 15.14 -15.76
C CYS A 122 -10.45 13.97 -15.49
N ASP A 123 -9.90 12.75 -15.52
CA ASP A 123 -10.59 11.52 -15.10
C ASP A 123 -10.29 11.18 -13.63
N ASP A 124 -10.04 12.21 -12.82
CA ASP A 124 -9.64 12.06 -11.41
C ASP A 124 -10.83 11.89 -10.46
N VAL A 125 -11.99 11.47 -10.96
CA VAL A 125 -13.10 11.01 -10.10
C VAL A 125 -12.61 9.86 -9.18
N VAL A 126 -11.56 9.15 -9.62
CA VAL A 126 -10.84 8.13 -8.85
C VAL A 126 -10.10 8.71 -7.64
N ASN A 127 -9.72 9.99 -7.64
CA ASN A 127 -9.07 10.66 -6.51
C ASN A 127 -10.08 11.35 -5.56
N ILE A 128 -11.37 11.30 -5.86
CA ILE A 128 -12.43 11.57 -4.89
C ILE A 128 -12.63 10.30 -4.03
N LEU A 129 -11.52 9.80 -3.49
CA LEU A 129 -11.50 8.72 -2.52
C LEU A 129 -11.39 9.37 -1.14
N THR A 130 -12.24 8.94 -0.23
CA THR A 130 -12.01 9.14 1.20
C THR A 130 -10.72 8.43 1.62
N ILE A 131 -10.27 8.68 2.85
CA ILE A 131 -9.10 8.03 3.46
C ILE A 131 -9.04 6.54 3.08
N CYS A 132 -7.88 6.09 2.60
CA CYS A 132 -7.74 4.84 1.84
C CYS A 132 -8.42 3.68 2.61
N PRO A 133 -9.41 2.97 2.05
CA PRO A 133 -10.06 1.88 2.77
C PRO A 133 -9.06 0.73 2.88
N THR A 134 -8.23 0.76 3.93
CA THR A 134 -7.33 -0.33 4.28
C THR A 134 -8.05 -1.29 5.20
N ARG A 135 -9.11 -1.89 4.64
CA ARG A 135 -9.69 -3.20 4.95
C ARG A 135 -10.82 -3.52 3.98
#